data_AF-A0AB39KMJ7-F1
#
_entry.id   AF-A0AB39KMJ7-F1
#
_cell.length_a   1.000
_cell.length_b   1.000
_cell.length_c   1.000
_cell.angle_alpha   90.00
_cell.angle_beta   90.00
_cell.angle_gamma   90.00
#
_symmetry.space_group_name_H-M   'P 1'
#
loop_
_entity.id
_entity.type
_entity.pdbx_description
1 polymer ?
#
loop_
_entity_poly.entity_id
_entity_poly.type
_entity_poly.pdbx_seq_one_letter_code
_entity_poly.pdbx_strand_id
1 'polypeptide(L)'
;MKELASTLTSFTPFLTSVRLAPYQLTFDITNDHELMGAYLWSQQGASALYPLFHFVEIFIRNAIDKEAKRRFGEFWWDKISYNNTQHACKCFIENIDNAKEKLERDWRKAEKKRQGLKRGERLIDPCPEFSHDQIIAATEFSTWTFILTNGFMKPKYLTDTNKEYLWPQSLGKVFKHFNTLDSSPHKALKILHDNLTDIRNYRNRVFHHEPIWIKGDTQKLNSIRAIETIRHKINKMEEFIKVINSNIYQNLYETNIFNNARRVCSKQELEIYQGKAKTNVLKDGEDVILQRSIITTAQLETICIDIGNQLFSFSRMF
;
A
#
# COMPACT_ATOMS: atom_id res chain seq x y z
N MET A 1 -0.32 -29.69 -20.29
CA MET A 1 0.52 -29.98 -19.09
C MET A 1 2.01 -30.29 -19.38
N LYS A 2 2.45 -30.54 -20.62
CA LYS A 2 3.88 -30.80 -20.95
C LYS A 2 4.74 -29.54 -21.18
N GLU A 3 4.18 -28.34 -21.26
CA GLU A 3 4.91 -27.17 -21.79
C GLU A 3 5.64 -26.29 -20.76
N LEU A 4 5.31 -26.33 -19.46
CA LEU A 4 5.87 -25.39 -18.48
C LEU A 4 7.25 -25.75 -17.90
N ALA A 5 7.71 -27.00 -18.04
CA ALA A 5 9.10 -27.35 -17.73
C ALA A 5 10.09 -26.61 -18.67
N SER A 6 9.70 -26.40 -19.94
CA SER A 6 10.45 -25.56 -20.88
C SER A 6 10.49 -24.08 -20.46
N THR A 7 9.46 -23.65 -19.73
CA THR A 7 9.31 -22.28 -19.27
C THR A 7 10.31 -21.96 -18.17
N LEU A 8 10.51 -22.81 -17.16
CA LEU A 8 11.52 -22.51 -16.12
C LEU A 8 12.93 -22.41 -16.70
N THR A 9 13.31 -23.32 -17.61
CA THR A 9 14.59 -23.25 -18.34
C THR A 9 14.73 -21.93 -19.11
N SER A 10 13.64 -21.43 -19.69
CA SER A 10 13.61 -20.16 -20.43
C SER A 10 13.68 -18.92 -19.52
N PHE A 11 13.16 -18.99 -18.29
CA PHE A 11 13.20 -17.90 -17.30
C PHE A 11 14.49 -17.87 -16.49
N THR A 12 15.20 -19.00 -16.37
CA THR A 12 16.41 -19.14 -15.54
C THR A 12 17.50 -18.09 -15.81
N PRO A 13 17.75 -17.63 -17.06
CA PRO A 13 18.70 -16.54 -17.32
C PRO A 13 18.29 -15.18 -16.72
N PHE A 14 16.99 -14.99 -16.44
CA PHE A 14 16.40 -13.72 -16.02
C PHE A 14 15.87 -13.74 -14.57
N LEU A 15 15.65 -14.93 -14.00
CA LEU A 15 15.14 -15.12 -12.64
C LEU A 15 16.09 -16.05 -11.87
N THR A 16 16.92 -15.46 -11.00
CA THR A 16 17.98 -16.19 -10.31
C THR A 16 17.44 -17.19 -9.28
N SER A 17 18.21 -18.26 -9.01
CA SER A 17 17.89 -19.23 -7.96
C SER A 17 17.77 -18.57 -6.57
N VAL A 18 18.60 -17.56 -6.28
CA VAL A 18 18.53 -16.76 -5.04
C VAL A 18 17.18 -16.05 -4.92
N ARG A 19 16.62 -15.59 -6.03
CA ARG A 19 15.32 -14.92 -6.07
C ARG A 19 14.16 -15.88 -5.79
N LEU A 20 14.28 -17.13 -6.23
CA LEU A 20 13.27 -18.18 -6.04
C LEU A 20 13.41 -18.92 -4.71
N ALA A 21 14.59 -18.89 -4.07
CA ALA A 21 14.85 -19.59 -2.82
C ALA A 21 13.82 -19.32 -1.70
N PRO A 22 13.33 -18.09 -1.47
CA PRO A 22 12.30 -17.84 -0.46
C PRO A 22 11.00 -18.62 -0.70
N TYR A 23 10.63 -18.81 -1.96
CA TYR A 23 9.40 -19.51 -2.36
C TYR A 23 9.56 -21.02 -2.12
N GLN A 24 10.69 -21.59 -2.52
CA GLN A 24 11.03 -22.99 -2.27
C GLN A 24 11.06 -23.33 -0.77
N LEU A 25 11.53 -22.40 0.06
CA LEU A 25 11.63 -22.59 1.51
C LEU A 25 10.28 -22.45 2.24
N THR A 26 9.36 -21.66 1.69
CA THR A 26 8.11 -21.27 2.35
C THR A 26 6.95 -22.18 1.96
N PHE A 27 6.90 -22.60 0.69
CA PHE A 27 5.81 -23.37 0.13
C PHE A 27 6.24 -24.81 -0.07
N ASP A 28 5.30 -25.75 0.06
CA ASP A 28 5.55 -27.18 -0.15
C ASP A 28 5.72 -27.49 -1.65
N ILE A 29 6.84 -27.06 -2.23
CA ILE A 29 7.16 -27.16 -3.66
C ILE A 29 7.79 -28.51 -3.98
N THR A 30 7.22 -29.23 -4.95
CA THR A 30 7.72 -30.54 -5.42
C THR A 30 8.33 -30.51 -6.81
N ASN A 31 8.06 -29.46 -7.59
CA ASN A 31 8.52 -29.33 -8.97
C ASN A 31 8.57 -27.86 -9.43
N ASP A 32 9.21 -27.62 -10.58
CA ASP A 32 9.43 -26.30 -11.16
C ASP A 32 8.13 -25.53 -11.47
N HIS A 33 7.07 -26.24 -11.86
CA HIS A 33 5.76 -25.62 -12.12
C HIS A 33 5.19 -25.01 -10.85
N GLU A 34 5.22 -25.74 -9.74
CA GLU A 34 4.76 -25.24 -8.45
C GLU A 34 5.59 -24.05 -7.96
N LEU A 35 6.91 -24.06 -8.20
CA LEU A 35 7.81 -22.97 -7.82
C LEU A 35 7.46 -21.70 -8.58
N MET A 36 7.32 -21.80 -9.91
CA MET A 36 6.94 -20.68 -10.76
C MET A 36 5.52 -20.19 -10.44
N GLY A 37 4.60 -21.11 -10.17
CA GLY A 37 3.25 -20.81 -9.71
C GLY A 37 3.25 -19.95 -8.44
N ALA A 38 4.00 -20.35 -7.42
CA ALA A 38 4.11 -19.56 -6.19
C ALA A 38 4.74 -18.18 -6.43
N TYR A 39 5.72 -18.08 -7.33
CA TYR A 39 6.31 -16.81 -7.71
C TYR A 39 5.29 -15.89 -8.40
N LEU A 40 4.59 -16.38 -9.41
CA LEU A 40 3.56 -15.63 -10.15
C LEU A 40 2.39 -15.23 -9.24
N TRP A 41 1.90 -16.15 -8.39
CA TRP A 41 0.88 -15.84 -7.38
C TRP A 41 1.30 -14.66 -6.50
N SER A 42 2.56 -14.59 -6.07
CA SER A 42 3.01 -13.46 -5.25
C SER A 42 3.02 -12.12 -5.98
N GLN A 43 3.25 -12.12 -7.30
CA GLN A 43 3.14 -10.90 -8.11
C GLN A 43 1.68 -10.45 -8.21
N GLN A 44 0.76 -11.40 -8.34
CA GLN A 44 -0.67 -11.12 -8.34
C GLN A 44 -1.16 -10.64 -6.97
N GLY A 45 -0.66 -11.24 -5.90
CA GLY A 45 -0.87 -10.75 -4.53
C GLY A 45 -0.35 -9.32 -4.35
N ALA A 46 0.87 -9.02 -4.80
CA ALA A 46 1.42 -7.66 -4.77
C ALA A 46 0.55 -6.66 -5.54
N SER A 47 0.08 -7.04 -6.74
CA SER A 47 -0.83 -6.24 -7.56
C SER A 47 -2.15 -5.95 -6.83
N ALA A 48 -2.76 -6.97 -6.21
CA ALA A 48 -4.01 -6.83 -5.46
C ALA A 48 -3.87 -5.95 -4.20
N LEU A 49 -2.66 -5.83 -3.64
CA LEU A 49 -2.37 -4.95 -2.49
C LEU A 49 -2.16 -3.49 -2.89
N TYR A 50 -1.80 -3.20 -4.15
CA TYR A 50 -1.48 -1.85 -4.62
C TYR A 50 -2.57 -0.81 -4.30
N PRO A 51 -3.86 -1.06 -4.59
CA PRO A 51 -4.91 -0.10 -4.29
C PRO A 51 -5.04 0.21 -2.80
N LEU A 52 -4.80 -0.77 -1.93
CA LEU A 52 -4.88 -0.58 -0.48
C LEU A 52 -3.75 0.34 0.02
N PHE A 53 -2.53 0.14 -0.48
CA PHE A 53 -1.42 1.05 -0.19
C PHE A 53 -1.71 2.47 -0.66
N HIS A 54 -2.22 2.59 -1.90
CA HIS A 54 -2.59 3.87 -2.48
C HIS A 54 -3.63 4.60 -1.63
N PHE A 55 -4.71 3.93 -1.24
CA PHE A 55 -5.75 4.56 -0.41
C PHE A 55 -5.24 4.99 0.95
N VAL A 56 -4.47 4.14 1.64
CA VAL A 56 -3.90 4.54 2.94
C VAL A 56 -3.05 5.81 2.80
N GLU A 57 -2.11 5.83 1.84
CA GLU A 57 -1.18 6.94 1.64
C GLU A 57 -1.88 8.25 1.23
N ILE A 58 -2.80 8.18 0.27
CA ILE A 58 -3.50 9.36 -0.24
C ILE A 58 -4.53 9.87 0.77
N PHE A 59 -5.26 8.98 1.43
CA PHE A 59 -6.31 9.40 2.37
C PHE A 59 -5.70 10.03 3.62
N ILE A 60 -4.61 9.47 4.17
CA ILE A 60 -3.99 10.07 5.36
C ILE A 60 -3.41 11.45 5.05
N ARG A 61 -2.70 11.57 3.92
CA ARG A 61 -2.18 12.85 3.44
C ARG A 61 -3.28 13.88 3.34
N ASN A 62 -4.32 13.57 2.57
CA ASN A 62 -5.37 14.53 2.28
C ASN A 62 -6.22 14.84 3.53
N ALA A 63 -6.39 13.89 4.46
CA ALA A 63 -7.10 14.13 5.71
C ALA A 63 -6.34 15.09 6.63
N ILE A 64 -5.03 14.88 6.79
CA ILE A 64 -4.16 15.77 7.57
C ILE A 64 -4.11 17.15 6.92
N ASP A 65 -3.83 17.20 5.62
CA ASP A 65 -3.68 18.44 4.88
C ASP A 65 -4.96 19.28 4.91
N LYS A 66 -6.12 18.67 4.67
CA LYS A 66 -7.41 19.36 4.72
C LYS A 66 -7.65 20.04 6.07
N GLU A 67 -7.39 19.34 7.18
CA GLU A 67 -7.61 19.90 8.51
C GLU A 67 -6.54 20.94 8.87
N ALA A 68 -5.28 20.72 8.47
CA ALA A 68 -4.20 21.67 8.70
C ALA A 68 -4.43 22.96 7.90
N LYS A 69 -4.78 22.86 6.62
CA LYS A 69 -5.15 24.00 5.75
C LYS A 69 -6.36 24.76 6.31
N ARG A 70 -7.35 24.07 6.88
CA ARG A 70 -8.49 24.72 7.55
C ARG A 70 -8.07 25.55 8.77
N ARG A 71 -7.07 25.13 9.53
CA ARG A 71 -6.63 25.81 10.76
C ARG A 71 -5.58 26.88 10.52
N PHE A 72 -4.63 26.62 9.64
CA PHE A 72 -3.42 27.44 9.48
C PHE A 72 -3.33 28.10 8.10
N GLY A 73 -4.26 27.80 7.19
CA GLY A 73 -4.22 28.24 5.79
C GLY A 73 -3.22 27.44 4.96
N GLU A 74 -2.95 27.93 3.74
CA GLU A 74 -1.95 27.30 2.87
C GLU A 74 -0.55 27.38 3.48
N PHE A 75 0.30 26.43 3.06
CA PHE A 75 1.68 26.30 3.54
C PHE A 75 1.74 26.16 5.07
N TRP A 76 0.78 25.42 5.64
CA TRP A 76 0.62 25.27 7.09
C TRP A 76 1.86 24.71 7.80
N TRP A 77 2.69 23.94 7.10
CA TRP A 77 3.93 23.37 7.65
C TRP A 77 4.92 24.45 8.10
N ASP A 78 4.87 25.65 7.52
CA ASP A 78 5.71 26.80 7.90
C ASP A 78 5.13 27.57 9.10
N LYS A 79 3.89 27.28 9.50
CA LYS A 79 3.12 28.03 10.50
C LYS A 79 2.96 27.31 11.82
N ILE A 80 3.01 25.97 11.81
CA ILE A 80 2.80 25.17 13.01
C ILE A 80 4.04 25.16 13.90
N SER A 81 3.81 25.16 15.22
CA SER A 81 4.83 24.92 16.22
C SER A 81 5.14 23.42 16.36
N TYR A 82 6.39 23.10 16.64
CA TYR A 82 6.85 21.72 16.88
C TYR A 82 8.10 21.68 17.78
N ASN A 83 8.40 20.51 18.32
CA ASN A 83 9.63 20.26 19.05
C ASN A 83 10.82 20.00 18.10
N ASN A 84 11.65 21.02 17.89
CA ASN A 84 12.81 20.97 17.00
C ASN A 84 13.94 20.02 17.47
N THR A 85 13.87 19.48 18.69
CA THR A 85 14.82 18.47 19.18
C THR A 85 14.45 17.06 18.71
N GLN A 86 13.20 16.85 18.31
CA GLN A 86 12.73 15.54 17.89
C GLN A 86 13.09 15.26 16.43
N HIS A 87 13.82 14.16 16.19
CA HIS A 87 14.27 13.76 14.86
C HIS A 87 13.12 13.66 13.85
N ALA A 88 11.99 13.06 14.22
CA ALA A 88 10.82 12.94 13.33
C ALA A 88 10.28 14.31 12.88
N CYS A 89 10.30 15.35 13.73
CA CYS A 89 9.88 16.69 13.32
C CYS A 89 10.82 17.29 12.28
N LYS A 90 12.13 17.09 12.44
CA LYS A 90 13.13 17.52 11.43
C LYS A 90 12.90 16.79 10.11
N CYS A 91 12.74 15.47 10.14
CA CYS A 91 12.49 14.68 8.94
C CYS A 91 11.18 15.07 8.22
N PHE A 92 10.15 15.49 8.96
CA PHE A 92 8.93 16.02 8.34
C PHE A 92 9.23 17.28 7.53
N ILE A 93 9.94 18.25 8.10
CA ILE A 93 10.30 19.51 7.40
C ILE A 93 11.25 19.23 6.23
N GLU A 94 12.28 18.40 6.44
CA GLU A 94 13.21 17.97 5.39
C GLU A 94 12.47 17.31 4.22
N ASN A 95 11.45 16.49 4.49
CA ASN A 95 10.65 15.89 3.43
C ASN A 95 9.82 16.91 2.63
N ILE A 96 9.34 17.98 3.27
CA ILE A 96 8.67 19.08 2.57
C ILE A 96 9.65 19.82 1.67
N ASP A 97 10.86 20.09 2.16
CA ASP A 97 11.89 20.77 1.36
C ASP A 97 12.40 19.89 0.21
N ASN A 98 12.60 18.60 0.45
CA ASN A 98 12.90 17.62 -0.61
C ASN A 98 11.81 17.58 -1.69
N ALA A 99 10.55 17.75 -1.31
CA ALA A 99 9.44 17.83 -2.27
C ALA A 99 9.52 19.10 -3.14
N LYS A 100 9.84 20.25 -2.54
CA LYS A 100 10.08 21.52 -3.28
C LYS A 100 11.27 21.39 -4.22
N GLU A 101 12.40 20.88 -3.74
CA GLU A 101 13.62 20.68 -4.55
C GLU A 101 13.40 19.70 -5.71
N LYS A 102 12.61 18.64 -5.48
CA LYS A 102 12.22 17.70 -6.54
C LYS A 102 11.41 18.39 -7.62
N LEU A 103 10.39 19.17 -7.25
CA LEU A 103 9.58 19.92 -8.20
C LEU A 103 10.42 20.90 -9.02
N GLU A 104 11.31 21.64 -8.37
CA GLU A 104 12.23 22.56 -9.05
C GLU A 104 13.12 21.80 -10.05
N ARG A 105 13.73 20.69 -9.62
CA ARG A 105 14.59 19.87 -10.48
C ARG A 105 13.82 19.32 -11.68
N ASP A 106 12.62 18.80 -11.46
CA ASP A 106 11.78 18.22 -12.51
C ASP A 106 11.32 19.29 -13.50
N TRP A 107 10.94 20.48 -13.01
CA TRP A 107 10.62 21.64 -13.84
C TRP A 107 11.84 22.09 -14.67
N ARG A 108 13.01 22.28 -14.05
CA ARG A 108 14.25 22.68 -14.77
C ARG A 108 14.60 21.68 -15.87
N LYS A 109 14.44 20.38 -15.61
CA LYS A 109 14.69 19.31 -16.59
C LYS A 109 13.70 19.38 -17.76
N ALA A 110 12.41 19.56 -17.46
CA ALA A 110 11.36 19.69 -18.48
C ALA A 110 11.56 20.95 -19.32
N GLU A 111 11.92 22.07 -18.69
CA GLU A 111 12.06 23.36 -19.34
C GLU A 111 13.30 23.42 -20.25
N LYS A 112 14.43 22.88 -19.80
CA LYS A 112 15.61 22.71 -20.69
C LYS A 112 15.28 21.88 -21.91
N LYS A 113 14.51 20.80 -21.75
CA LYS A 113 14.06 19.96 -22.87
C LYS A 113 13.13 20.73 -23.81
N ARG A 114 12.19 21.51 -23.27
CA ARG A 114 11.25 22.34 -24.02
C ARG A 114 11.96 23.37 -24.89
N GLN A 115 13.03 23.98 -24.38
CA GLN A 115 13.84 24.97 -25.08
C GLN A 115 14.92 24.36 -26.00
N GLY A 116 15.09 23.03 -25.99
CA GLY A 116 16.13 22.37 -26.78
C GLY A 116 17.56 22.67 -26.30
N LEU A 117 17.74 23.07 -25.04
CA LEU A 117 19.04 23.45 -24.50
C LEU A 117 20.00 22.25 -24.44
N LYS A 118 21.22 22.45 -24.92
CA LYS A 118 22.31 21.48 -24.92
C LYS A 118 22.96 21.38 -23.54
N ARG A 119 23.74 20.31 -23.36
CA ARG A 119 24.50 20.08 -22.11
C ARG A 119 25.46 21.25 -21.85
N GLY A 120 25.33 21.87 -20.68
CA GLY A 120 26.14 23.02 -20.25
C GLY A 120 25.46 24.37 -20.47
N GLU A 121 24.41 24.44 -21.28
CA GLU A 121 23.65 25.68 -21.46
C GLU A 121 22.82 26.02 -20.20
N ARG A 122 22.81 27.30 -19.86
CA ARG A 122 22.16 27.83 -18.66
C ARG A 122 20.70 28.16 -18.96
N LEU A 123 19.80 27.66 -18.13
CA LEU A 123 18.41 28.09 -18.11
C LEU A 123 18.32 29.45 -17.43
N ILE A 124 17.79 30.45 -18.13
CA ILE A 124 17.64 31.83 -17.64
C ILE A 124 16.29 32.02 -16.95
N ASP A 125 15.26 31.33 -17.42
CA ASP A 125 13.90 31.50 -16.88
C ASP A 125 13.86 31.17 -15.38
N PRO A 126 13.21 32.02 -14.57
CA PRO A 126 13.05 31.78 -13.15
C PRO A 126 12.15 30.56 -12.94
N CYS A 127 12.45 29.77 -11.91
CA CYS A 127 11.57 28.68 -11.49
C CYS A 127 10.23 29.27 -11.03
N PRO A 128 9.08 28.73 -11.48
CA PRO A 128 7.79 29.15 -10.97
C PRO A 128 7.67 28.82 -9.49
N GLU A 129 6.82 29.57 -8.79
CA GLU A 129 6.38 29.18 -7.46
C GLU A 129 5.43 27.98 -7.56
N PHE A 130 5.69 26.95 -6.77
CA PHE A 130 4.83 25.77 -6.71
C PHE A 130 3.68 26.00 -5.73
N SER A 131 2.48 25.59 -6.15
CA SER A 131 1.30 25.68 -5.30
C SER A 131 1.39 24.73 -4.10
N HIS A 132 0.59 25.02 -3.07
CA HIS A 132 0.43 24.17 -1.90
C HIS A 132 0.14 22.70 -2.29
N ASP A 133 -0.83 22.50 -3.18
CA ASP A 133 -1.25 21.17 -3.62
C ASP A 133 -0.16 20.44 -4.41
N GLN A 134 0.65 21.16 -5.19
CA GLN A 134 1.80 20.59 -5.91
C GLN A 134 2.86 20.07 -4.92
N ILE A 135 3.17 20.85 -3.88
CA ILE A 135 4.14 20.45 -2.85
C ILE A 135 3.62 19.23 -2.08
N ILE A 136 2.37 19.27 -1.62
CA ILE A 136 1.74 18.15 -0.90
C ILE A 136 1.71 16.89 -1.77
N ALA A 137 1.39 17.01 -3.05
CA ALA A 137 1.39 15.90 -4.00
C ALA A 137 2.78 15.30 -4.24
N ALA A 138 3.83 16.12 -4.15
CA ALA A 138 5.23 15.72 -4.34
C ALA A 138 5.86 15.06 -3.10
N THR A 139 5.23 15.14 -1.93
CA THR A 139 5.71 14.49 -0.70
C THR A 139 5.71 12.96 -0.81
N GLU A 140 6.67 12.32 -0.13
CA GLU A 140 6.72 10.86 0.00
C GLU A 140 5.84 10.38 1.17
N PHE A 141 5.47 9.10 1.15
CA PHE A 141 4.70 8.47 2.24
C PHE A 141 5.33 8.67 3.64
N SER A 142 6.66 8.64 3.74
CA SER A 142 7.38 8.83 5.01
C SER A 142 7.03 10.16 5.71
N THR A 143 6.74 11.20 4.95
CA THR A 143 6.31 12.53 5.45
C THR A 143 5.12 12.40 6.40
N TRP A 144 4.13 11.60 6.00
CA TRP A 144 2.89 11.41 6.73
C TRP A 144 3.05 10.46 7.92
N THR A 145 4.12 9.67 7.98
CA THR A 145 4.51 8.99 9.22
C THR A 145 5.15 9.94 10.22
N PHE A 146 6.02 10.85 9.76
CA PHE A 146 6.76 11.75 10.64
C PHE A 146 5.91 12.84 11.31
N ILE A 147 4.83 13.29 10.66
CA ILE A 147 3.89 14.26 11.25
C ILE A 147 3.06 13.67 12.40
N LEU A 148 2.92 12.34 12.46
CA LEU A 148 2.17 11.63 13.51
C LEU A 148 3.03 11.42 14.76
N THR A 149 3.64 12.48 15.29
CA THR A 149 4.47 12.39 16.49
C THR A 149 4.09 13.42 17.54
N ASN A 150 4.41 13.12 18.80
CA ASN A 150 4.12 14.00 19.92
C ASN A 150 4.90 15.33 19.87
N GLY A 151 5.94 15.45 19.04
CA GLY A 151 6.62 16.72 18.78
C GLY A 151 5.76 17.77 18.09
N PHE A 152 4.71 17.36 17.37
CA PHE A 152 3.68 18.26 16.84
C PHE A 152 2.46 18.38 17.77
N MET A 153 2.56 17.86 19.00
CA MET A 153 1.52 17.95 20.01
C MET A 153 1.82 19.08 21.01
N LYS A 154 0.81 19.91 21.29
CA LYS A 154 0.93 20.97 22.31
C LYS A 154 1.31 20.34 23.67
N PRO A 155 2.47 20.68 24.26
CA PRO A 155 2.83 20.18 25.58
C PRO A 155 1.88 20.69 26.65
N LYS A 156 1.50 19.85 27.62
CA LYS A 156 0.55 20.23 28.69
C LYS A 156 1.02 21.40 29.55
N TYR A 157 2.32 21.56 29.75
CA TYR A 157 2.91 22.64 30.54
C TYR A 157 2.95 23.97 29.79
N LEU A 158 2.75 23.97 28.46
CA LEU A 158 2.89 25.16 27.65
C LEU A 158 1.56 25.93 27.63
N THR A 159 1.54 27.06 28.35
CA THR A 159 0.38 27.98 28.42
C THR A 159 0.37 28.99 27.28
N ASP A 160 1.49 29.15 26.56
CA ASP A 160 1.62 30.06 25.43
C ASP A 160 0.51 29.79 24.38
N THR A 161 -0.31 30.81 24.16
CA THR A 161 -1.42 30.80 23.19
C THR A 161 -0.97 31.18 21.79
N ASN A 162 0.20 31.81 21.64
CA ASN A 162 0.73 32.22 20.35
C ASN A 162 1.34 31.04 19.58
N LYS A 163 1.70 29.96 20.28
CA LYS A 163 2.16 28.72 19.67
C LYS A 163 1.00 27.79 19.34
N GLU A 164 0.73 27.65 18.06
CA GLU A 164 -0.27 26.71 17.58
C GLU A 164 0.34 25.40 17.11
N TYR A 165 -0.19 24.29 17.62
CA TYR A 165 0.25 22.94 17.28
C TYR A 165 -0.83 22.22 16.48
N LEU A 166 -0.41 21.30 15.61
CA LEU A 166 -1.32 20.46 14.84
C LEU A 166 -2.10 19.53 15.79
N TRP A 167 -1.41 18.84 16.69
CA TRP A 167 -2.04 17.95 17.67
C TRP A 167 -2.16 18.64 19.04
N PRO A 168 -3.15 18.27 19.88
CA PRO A 168 -4.19 17.27 19.63
C PRO A 168 -5.45 17.79 18.92
N GLN A 169 -5.59 19.11 18.71
CA GLN A 169 -6.85 19.73 18.28
C GLN A 169 -7.34 19.22 16.91
N SER A 170 -6.43 18.86 16.00
CA SER A 170 -6.78 18.28 14.70
C SER A 170 -7.08 16.78 14.75
N LEU A 171 -6.75 16.07 15.83
CA LEU A 171 -6.76 14.60 15.85
C LEU A 171 -8.14 14.01 15.56
N GLY A 172 -9.18 14.48 16.25
CA GLY A 172 -10.55 14.01 16.05
C GLY A 172 -11.19 14.48 14.73
N LYS A 173 -10.57 15.42 14.01
CA LYS A 173 -11.02 15.87 12.70
C LYS A 173 -10.39 15.07 11.57
N VAL A 174 -9.13 14.68 11.74
CA VAL A 174 -8.39 13.80 10.81
C VAL A 174 -8.81 12.33 10.98
N PHE A 175 -8.89 11.87 12.23
CA PHE A 175 -9.21 10.50 12.61
C PHE A 175 -10.50 10.49 13.41
N LYS A 176 -11.64 10.36 12.72
CA LYS A 176 -12.97 10.47 13.35
C LYS A 176 -13.20 9.47 14.47
N HIS A 177 -12.50 8.33 14.42
CA HIS A 177 -12.65 7.22 15.36
C HIS A 177 -11.35 6.91 16.12
N PHE A 178 -10.47 7.90 16.35
CA PHE A 178 -9.21 7.64 17.07
C PHE A 178 -9.43 7.07 18.49
N ASN A 179 -10.58 7.36 19.11
CA ASN A 179 -10.95 6.88 20.44
C ASN A 179 -11.18 5.36 20.49
N THR A 180 -11.37 4.69 19.36
CA THR A 180 -11.39 3.21 19.31
C THR A 180 -9.99 2.61 19.47
N LEU A 181 -8.93 3.42 19.30
CA LEU A 181 -7.55 3.00 19.52
C LEU A 181 -7.14 3.22 20.98
N ASP A 182 -7.36 4.42 21.51
CA ASP A 182 -7.10 4.78 22.90
C ASP A 182 -7.86 6.07 23.27
N SER A 183 -8.27 6.21 24.53
CA SER A 183 -8.94 7.43 25.03
C SER A 183 -7.99 8.63 25.15
N SER A 184 -6.68 8.37 25.30
CA SER A 184 -5.63 9.39 25.34
C SER A 184 -5.18 9.76 23.93
N PRO A 185 -5.27 11.05 23.53
CA PRO A 185 -4.75 11.51 22.24
C PRO A 185 -3.27 11.19 21.99
N HIS A 186 -2.44 11.17 23.05
CA HIS A 186 -1.01 10.87 22.93
C HIS A 186 -0.76 9.40 22.58
N LYS A 187 -1.52 8.49 23.22
CA LYS A 187 -1.41 7.06 22.97
C LYS A 187 -2.03 6.70 21.63
N ALA A 188 -3.19 7.27 21.31
CA ALA A 188 -3.83 7.08 20.01
C ALA A 188 -2.93 7.55 18.86
N LEU A 189 -2.30 8.73 18.98
CA LEU A 189 -1.36 9.21 17.98
C LEU A 189 -0.15 8.28 17.82
N LYS A 190 0.38 7.74 18.92
CA LYS A 190 1.45 6.73 18.86
C LYS A 190 1.01 5.45 18.15
N ILE A 191 -0.19 4.94 18.43
CA ILE A 191 -0.73 3.75 17.75
C ILE A 191 -0.90 4.03 16.24
N LEU A 192 -1.40 5.21 15.87
CA LEU A 192 -1.54 5.63 14.48
C LEU A 192 -0.18 5.71 13.77
N HIS A 193 0.83 6.29 14.41
CA HIS A 193 2.20 6.32 13.92
C HIS A 193 2.77 4.91 13.68
N ASP A 194 2.64 4.04 14.68
CA ASP A 194 3.21 2.70 14.65
C ASP A 194 2.50 1.84 13.58
N ASN A 195 1.18 1.97 13.44
CA ASN A 195 0.39 1.34 12.38
C ASN A 195 0.78 1.85 10.98
N LEU A 196 0.89 3.17 10.80
CA LEU A 196 1.23 3.74 9.49
C LEU A 196 2.67 3.40 9.08
N THR A 197 3.60 3.36 10.04
CA THR A 197 4.98 2.92 9.82
C THR A 197 5.03 1.45 9.42
N ASP A 198 4.26 0.60 10.07
CA ASP A 198 4.15 -0.83 9.74
C ASP A 198 3.58 -1.05 8.33
N ILE A 199 2.58 -0.26 7.91
CA ILE A 199 2.03 -0.28 6.55
C ILE A 199 3.06 0.24 5.55
N ARG A 200 3.74 1.35 5.83
CA ARG A 200 4.77 1.93 4.94
C ARG A 200 5.93 0.95 4.71
N ASN A 201 6.42 0.30 5.77
CA ASN A 201 7.49 -0.68 5.66
C ASN A 201 7.04 -1.91 4.85
N TYR A 202 5.80 -2.35 5.05
CA TYR A 202 5.23 -3.45 4.26
C TYR A 202 5.06 -3.06 2.78
N ARG A 203 4.61 -1.84 2.51
CA ARG A 203 4.56 -1.29 1.14
C ARG A 203 5.96 -1.30 0.51
N ASN A 204 6.95 -0.76 1.20
CA ASN A 204 8.32 -0.72 0.69
C ASN A 204 8.85 -2.12 0.36
N ARG A 205 8.59 -3.10 1.23
CA ARG A 205 8.90 -4.52 0.97
C ARG A 205 8.30 -4.99 -0.36
N VAL A 206 7.00 -4.77 -0.58
CA VAL A 206 6.31 -5.18 -1.82
C VAL A 206 6.90 -4.48 -3.05
N PHE A 207 7.17 -3.17 -2.98
CA PHE A 207 7.72 -2.39 -4.09
C PHE A 207 9.23 -2.62 -4.34
N HIS A 208 9.98 -3.10 -3.36
CA HIS A 208 11.32 -3.65 -3.55
C HIS A 208 11.30 -5.11 -4.05
N HIS A 209 10.11 -5.59 -4.42
CA HIS A 209 9.85 -6.94 -4.87
C HIS A 209 10.25 -7.99 -3.83
N GLU A 210 10.37 -7.69 -2.55
CA GLU A 210 10.62 -8.75 -1.57
C GLU A 210 9.42 -9.71 -1.46
N PRO A 211 9.60 -10.93 -0.91
CA PRO A 211 8.49 -11.82 -0.64
C PRO A 211 7.36 -11.13 0.13
N ILE A 212 6.13 -11.18 -0.38
CA ILE A 212 5.01 -10.41 0.19
C ILE A 212 4.55 -10.92 1.57
N TRP A 213 4.99 -12.09 2.01
CA TRP A 213 4.77 -12.58 3.38
C TRP A 213 5.90 -12.16 4.33
N ILE A 214 5.61 -12.14 5.63
CA ILE A 214 6.59 -11.81 6.67
C ILE A 214 7.19 -13.10 7.26
N LYS A 215 8.51 -13.14 7.45
CA LYS A 215 9.17 -14.25 8.14
C LYS A 215 8.75 -14.27 9.60
N GLY A 216 8.33 -15.43 10.11
CA GLY A 216 8.12 -15.61 11.55
C GLY A 216 9.43 -15.89 12.26
N ASP A 217 9.58 -15.38 13.49
CA ASP A 217 10.82 -15.49 14.27
C ASP A 217 11.00 -16.86 14.93
N THR A 218 9.91 -17.63 15.10
CA THR A 218 9.90 -18.79 16.00
C THR A 218 9.58 -20.12 15.34
N GLN A 219 8.97 -20.13 14.14
CA GLN A 219 8.51 -21.36 13.49
C GLN A 219 8.70 -21.29 11.99
N LYS A 220 9.00 -22.45 11.37
CA LYS A 220 9.11 -22.56 9.91
C LYS A 220 7.79 -22.12 9.29
N LEU A 221 7.86 -21.18 8.36
CA LEU A 221 6.70 -20.75 7.58
C LEU A 221 6.20 -21.93 6.73
N ASN A 222 4.88 -22.05 6.65
CA ASN A 222 4.18 -22.87 5.66
C ASN A 222 3.23 -21.96 4.87
N SER A 223 2.60 -22.51 3.82
CA SER A 223 1.69 -21.75 2.96
C SER A 223 0.61 -20.99 3.74
N ILE A 224 -0.02 -21.64 4.73
CA ILE A 224 -1.10 -21.04 5.53
C ILE A 224 -0.60 -19.83 6.31
N ARG A 225 0.50 -19.99 7.07
CA ARG A 225 1.06 -18.91 7.89
C ARG A 225 1.59 -17.76 7.06
N ALA A 226 2.25 -18.06 5.94
CA ALA A 226 2.72 -17.04 5.01
C ALA A 226 1.54 -16.19 4.52
N ILE A 227 0.45 -16.85 4.10
CA ILE A 227 -0.78 -16.19 3.68
C ILE A 227 -1.45 -15.40 4.80
N GLU A 228 -1.49 -15.93 6.02
CA GLU A 228 -2.01 -15.22 7.20
C GLU A 228 -1.25 -13.91 7.47
N THR A 229 0.08 -13.89 7.30
CA THR A 229 0.84 -12.64 7.46
C THR A 229 0.42 -11.56 6.45
N ILE A 230 0.10 -11.96 5.22
CA ILE A 230 -0.39 -11.05 4.18
C ILE A 230 -1.79 -10.55 4.53
N ARG A 231 -2.70 -11.47 4.90
CA ARG A 231 -4.07 -11.14 5.28
C ARG A 231 -4.14 -10.24 6.51
N HIS A 232 -3.22 -10.41 7.46
CA HIS A 232 -3.08 -9.50 8.61
C HIS A 232 -2.75 -8.07 8.16
N LYS A 233 -1.89 -7.91 7.15
CA LYS A 233 -1.57 -6.59 6.59
C LYS A 233 -2.76 -5.98 5.85
N ILE A 234 -3.54 -6.79 5.12
CA ILE A 234 -4.81 -6.34 4.52
C ILE A 234 -5.75 -5.80 5.60
N ASN A 235 -5.96 -6.57 6.67
CA ASN A 235 -6.84 -6.16 7.77
C ASN A 235 -6.34 -4.88 8.47
N LYS A 236 -5.02 -4.74 8.67
CA LYS A 236 -4.44 -3.51 9.23
C LYS A 236 -4.73 -2.28 8.36
N MET A 237 -4.61 -2.40 7.03
CA MET A 237 -4.92 -1.30 6.12
C MET A 237 -6.42 -0.96 6.14
N GLU A 238 -7.29 -1.97 6.16
CA GLU A 238 -8.75 -1.78 6.28
C GLU A 238 -9.12 -1.04 7.56
N GLU A 239 -8.63 -1.51 8.71
CA GLU A 239 -8.91 -0.88 10.01
C GLU A 239 -8.33 0.54 10.08
N PHE A 240 -7.16 0.79 9.48
CA PHE A 240 -6.59 2.15 9.42
C PHE A 240 -7.49 3.10 8.63
N ILE A 241 -8.02 2.67 7.48
CA ILE A 241 -8.96 3.48 6.67
C ILE A 241 -10.25 3.76 7.46
N LYS A 242 -10.76 2.76 8.19
CA LYS A 242 -11.93 2.90 9.05
C LYS A 242 -11.74 3.93 10.16
N VAL A 243 -10.55 3.97 10.77
CA VAL A 243 -10.21 4.97 11.80
C VAL A 243 -10.17 6.39 11.24
N ILE A 244 -9.69 6.57 10.01
CA ILE A 244 -9.74 7.87 9.31
C ILE A 244 -11.21 8.30 9.15
N ASN A 245 -12.02 7.46 8.51
CA ASN A 245 -13.44 7.79 8.23
C ASN A 245 -14.27 6.54 7.89
N SER A 246 -15.23 6.20 8.75
CA SER A 246 -16.13 5.05 8.54
C SER A 246 -16.94 5.11 7.26
N ASN A 247 -17.35 6.28 6.77
CA ASN A 247 -18.15 6.38 5.54
C ASN A 247 -17.30 6.04 4.31
N ILE A 248 -16.04 6.48 4.29
CA ILE A 248 -15.10 6.14 3.20
C ILE A 248 -14.80 4.65 3.23
N TYR A 249 -14.62 4.10 4.44
CA TYR A 249 -14.48 2.65 4.62
C TYR A 249 -15.66 1.87 4.03
N GLN A 250 -16.91 2.26 4.34
CA GLN A 250 -18.10 1.58 3.81
C GLN A 250 -18.15 1.63 2.27
N ASN A 251 -17.90 2.80 1.68
CA ASN A 251 -17.86 2.94 0.23
C ASN A 251 -16.81 2.00 -0.41
N LEU A 252 -15.61 1.88 0.18
CA LEU A 252 -14.59 0.94 -0.31
C LEU A 252 -14.98 -0.52 -0.07
N TYR A 253 -15.62 -0.83 1.05
CA TYR A 253 -16.10 -2.16 1.35
C TYR A 253 -17.11 -2.65 0.30
N GLU A 254 -18.04 -1.79 -0.12
CA GLU A 254 -19.03 -2.06 -1.17
C GLU A 254 -18.41 -2.35 -2.55
N THR A 255 -17.22 -1.80 -2.84
CA THR A 255 -16.48 -2.12 -4.09
C THR A 255 -15.83 -3.51 -4.08
N ASN A 256 -15.94 -4.25 -2.97
CA ASN A 256 -15.33 -5.56 -2.77
C ASN A 256 -13.79 -5.57 -2.79
N ILE A 257 -13.13 -4.41 -2.70
CA ILE A 257 -11.68 -4.31 -2.90
C ILE A 257 -10.86 -5.08 -1.86
N PHE A 258 -11.28 -5.03 -0.59
CA PHE A 258 -10.60 -5.76 0.49
C PHE A 258 -10.78 -7.28 0.34
N ASN A 259 -11.97 -7.71 -0.06
CA ASN A 259 -12.27 -9.13 -0.29
C ASN A 259 -11.53 -9.66 -1.51
N ASN A 260 -11.40 -8.87 -2.58
CA ASN A 260 -10.57 -9.23 -3.72
C ASN A 260 -9.11 -9.45 -3.29
N ALA A 261 -8.54 -8.53 -2.50
CA ALA A 261 -7.18 -8.70 -1.98
C ALA A 261 -7.04 -9.99 -1.15
N ARG A 262 -8.03 -10.31 -0.29
CA ARG A 262 -8.04 -11.57 0.47
C ARG A 262 -8.20 -12.82 -0.40
N ARG A 263 -9.03 -12.74 -1.45
CA ARG A 263 -9.26 -13.84 -2.39
C ARG A 263 -7.97 -14.19 -3.12
N VAL A 264 -7.29 -13.18 -3.68
CA VAL A 264 -5.99 -13.36 -4.35
C VAL A 264 -4.94 -13.86 -3.34
N CYS A 265 -4.91 -13.29 -2.13
CA CYS A 265 -4.03 -13.74 -1.06
C CYS A 265 -4.66 -14.88 -0.24
N SER A 266 -5.04 -15.97 -0.93
CA SER A 266 -5.59 -17.19 -0.32
C SER A 266 -4.79 -18.42 -0.70
N LYS A 267 -4.99 -19.51 0.07
CA LYS A 267 -4.33 -20.80 -0.21
C LYS A 267 -4.87 -21.40 -1.49
N GLN A 268 -6.17 -21.24 -1.72
CA GLN A 268 -6.87 -21.70 -2.91
C GLN A 268 -6.29 -21.05 -4.17
N GLU A 269 -6.08 -19.73 -4.16
CA GLU A 269 -5.48 -19.03 -5.29
C GLU A 269 -4.03 -19.49 -5.51
N LEU A 270 -3.23 -19.61 -4.46
CA LEU A 270 -1.87 -20.16 -4.56
C LEU A 270 -1.88 -21.56 -5.20
N GLU A 271 -2.78 -22.44 -4.77
CA GLU A 271 -2.90 -23.80 -5.31
C GLU A 271 -3.34 -23.82 -6.77
N ILE A 272 -4.13 -22.84 -7.24
CA ILE A 272 -4.44 -22.68 -8.67
C ILE A 272 -3.16 -22.42 -9.46
N TYR A 273 -2.37 -21.42 -9.06
CA TYR A 273 -1.10 -21.11 -9.73
C TYR A 273 -0.11 -22.27 -9.68
N GLN A 274 -0.13 -23.07 -8.61
CA GLN A 274 0.71 -24.24 -8.45
C GLN A 274 0.22 -25.46 -9.26
N GLY A 275 -0.99 -25.44 -9.80
CA GLY A 275 -1.62 -26.60 -10.46
C GLY A 275 -2.07 -27.68 -9.47
N LYS A 276 -2.27 -27.32 -8.19
CA LYS A 276 -2.72 -28.21 -7.11
C LYS A 276 -4.22 -28.11 -6.82
N ALA A 277 -4.89 -27.10 -7.37
CA ALA A 277 -6.31 -26.88 -7.12
C ALA A 277 -7.14 -28.05 -7.66
N LYS A 278 -8.08 -28.53 -6.84
CA LYS A 278 -9.08 -29.50 -7.28
C LYS A 278 -10.11 -28.78 -8.16
N THR A 279 -10.20 -29.16 -9.42
CA THR A 279 -11.23 -28.68 -10.34
C THR A 279 -12.54 -29.39 -10.06
N ASN A 280 -13.61 -28.64 -9.81
CA ASN A 280 -14.96 -29.19 -9.82
C ASN A 280 -15.48 -29.12 -11.26
N VAL A 281 -15.85 -30.27 -11.82
CA VAL A 281 -16.55 -30.33 -13.11
C VAL A 281 -18.01 -30.04 -12.84
N LEU A 282 -18.55 -29.01 -13.49
CA LEU A 282 -19.98 -28.71 -13.44
C LEU A 282 -20.76 -29.86 -14.08
N LYS A 283 -21.80 -30.34 -13.40
CA LYS A 283 -22.71 -31.36 -13.95
C LYS A 283 -23.73 -30.70 -14.89
N ASP A 284 -24.27 -31.48 -15.81
CA ASP A 284 -25.35 -31.03 -16.69
C ASP A 284 -26.52 -30.46 -15.87
N GLY A 285 -26.88 -29.19 -16.12
CA GLY A 285 -27.93 -28.44 -15.39
C GLY A 285 -27.41 -27.46 -14.32
N GLU A 286 -26.13 -27.50 -13.95
CA GLU A 286 -25.51 -26.53 -13.02
C GLU A 286 -24.99 -25.27 -13.74
N ASP A 287 -25.06 -25.25 -15.08
CA ASP A 287 -24.76 -24.12 -15.96
C ASP A 287 -25.70 -22.91 -15.76
N VAL A 288 -26.92 -23.14 -15.23
CA VAL A 288 -27.83 -22.07 -14.81
C VAL A 288 -27.21 -21.17 -13.73
N ILE A 289 -26.30 -21.71 -12.91
CA ILE A 289 -25.61 -20.95 -11.86
C ILE A 289 -24.63 -19.95 -12.49
N LEU A 290 -24.03 -20.29 -13.64
CA LEU A 290 -23.17 -19.41 -14.43
C LEU A 290 -23.96 -18.28 -15.11
N GLN A 291 -25.18 -18.56 -15.55
CA GLN A 291 -26.05 -17.57 -16.19
C GLN A 291 -26.52 -16.47 -15.22
N ARG A 292 -26.48 -16.73 -13.91
CA ARG A 292 -26.88 -15.78 -12.85
C ARG A 292 -25.70 -15.07 -12.17
N SER A 293 -24.46 -15.40 -12.54
CA SER A 293 -23.27 -14.80 -11.92
C SER A 293 -22.82 -13.54 -12.67
N ILE A 294 -22.41 -12.52 -11.92
CA ILE A 294 -21.81 -11.30 -12.47
C ILE A 294 -20.35 -11.62 -12.81
N ILE A 295 -20.04 -11.71 -14.10
CA ILE A 295 -18.69 -11.98 -14.60
C ILE A 295 -17.90 -10.67 -14.61
N THR A 296 -16.91 -10.54 -13.71
CA THR A 296 -15.92 -9.47 -13.76
C THR A 296 -14.74 -9.89 -14.63
N THR A 297 -14.78 -9.54 -15.92
CA THR A 297 -13.67 -9.73 -16.86
C THR A 297 -12.54 -8.74 -16.58
N ALA A 298 -11.47 -9.21 -15.95
CA ALA A 298 -10.14 -8.62 -16.09
C ALA A 298 -9.28 -9.61 -16.88
N GLN A 299 -8.82 -9.19 -18.06
CA GLN A 299 -8.08 -10.02 -19.01
C GLN A 299 -6.76 -10.52 -18.40
N LEU A 300 -6.70 -11.81 -18.04
CA LEU A 300 -5.80 -12.83 -18.61
C LEU A 300 -6.13 -14.20 -17.98
N GLU A 301 -6.80 -15.02 -18.79
CA GLU A 301 -6.92 -16.50 -18.82
C GLU A 301 -7.46 -17.32 -17.63
N THR A 302 -7.76 -16.74 -16.48
CA THR A 302 -8.54 -17.45 -15.43
C THR A 302 -9.80 -16.67 -15.09
N ILE A 303 -10.96 -17.14 -15.58
CA ILE A 303 -12.27 -16.65 -15.10
C ILE A 303 -12.52 -17.35 -13.77
N CYS A 304 -12.39 -16.62 -12.66
CA CYS A 304 -12.78 -17.07 -11.33
C CYS A 304 -14.19 -16.59 -11.02
N ILE A 305 -15.12 -17.52 -10.76
CA ILE A 305 -16.48 -17.21 -10.30
C ILE A 305 -16.60 -17.62 -8.84
N ASP A 306 -17.00 -16.69 -7.97
CA ASP A 306 -17.29 -16.93 -6.56
C ASP A 306 -18.79 -17.14 -6.37
N ILE A 307 -19.19 -18.34 -5.95
CA ILE A 307 -20.58 -18.67 -5.63
C ILE A 307 -20.60 -19.29 -4.23
N GLY A 308 -21.04 -18.52 -3.23
CA GLY A 308 -21.29 -19.03 -1.88
C GLY A 308 -20.06 -19.65 -1.18
N ASN A 309 -18.89 -18.99 -1.27
CA ASN A 309 -17.59 -19.48 -0.77
C ASN A 309 -16.99 -20.67 -1.56
N GLN A 310 -17.51 -20.99 -2.74
CA GLN A 310 -16.92 -21.96 -3.66
C GLN A 310 -16.33 -21.23 -4.87
N LEU A 311 -15.07 -21.56 -5.17
CA LEU A 311 -14.31 -20.95 -6.25
C LEU A 311 -14.37 -21.87 -7.48
N PHE A 312 -14.91 -21.36 -8.58
CA PHE A 312 -14.93 -22.04 -9.88
C PHE A 312 -13.92 -21.38 -10.80
N SER A 313 -13.08 -22.16 -11.47
CA SER A 313 -12.12 -21.65 -12.46
C SER A 313 -12.38 -22.28 -13.82
N PHE A 314 -12.42 -21.45 -14.87
CA PHE A 314 -12.45 -21.93 -16.26
C PHE A 314 -11.03 -21.93 -16.80
N SER A 315 -10.49 -23.11 -17.07
CA SER A 315 -9.28 -23.27 -17.88
C SER A 315 -9.70 -23.69 -19.28
N ARG A 316 -9.31 -22.90 -20.29
CA ARG A 316 -9.45 -23.30 -21.69
C ARG A 316 -8.38 -24.35 -21.97
N MET A 317 -8.75 -25.63 -21.91
CA MET A 317 -7.88 -26.71 -22.39
C MET A 317 -7.79 -26.59 -23.91
N PHE A 318 -6.61 -26.26 -24.42
CA PHE A 318 -6.24 -26.50 -25.82
C PHE A 318 -5.37 -27.76 -25.89
#